data_AF-A0A1C6VKH5-F1
#
_entry.id   AF-A0A1C6VKH5-F1
#
_cell.length_a   1.000
_cell.length_b   1.000
_cell.length_c   1.000
_cell.angle_alpha   90.00
_cell.angle_beta   90.00
_cell.angle_gamma   90.00
#
_symmetry.space_group_name_H-M   'P 1'
#
loop_
_entity.id
_entity.type
_entity.pdbx_description
1 polymer ?
#
loop_
_entity_poly.entity_id
_entity_poly.type
_entity_poly.pdbx_seq_one_letter_code
_entity_poly.pdbx_strand_id
1 'polypeptide(L)'
;MYAEGVADMAGRIRDEDIALVRERSSIADVISETVTLKSAGGGNLKGLCPFHDEKSPSFNVSPARNVWYCFGCGAGGDAIKFLMDAEHLSFVESVERLADRAGIQLRYVEGDSAAPRPRPQHGQRQRLVAAHAAAVDFYRAQLTTAGARPAREFLARRGFDRAAAERYGCGFAPDAWDLLTKHLRQQGFSHDELVTAGLSRPSRSGTLIDRFRRRLMWPIRDLSGDVIGFGARKLFDDDDGPKYLNTPETPIYKKSHVLYGIDQAKREIAKQGKVVVVEGYTDVMACHLAGVPTAVATCGTAFGADHIGALRRLLLDTDAVAGEVIFTFDGDAAGQKAALRAFEDDQRFVGRTFIAVSPDNMDPCDLRLAKGDLAVRDLVARREPLVDFALRHVINRYDLDTVDGRVEAMRRAAPLVAKLKDREKRPEYVRKLAGDLGMEIEPVQRAVLAAASATAGRDAAPAPRPAPAEPVIDNPHSMVEREALKLALQEPVLAGPMFDAVEASDYRHPVHAAVRAAVAAAGGAATAAGGAVWIESVRDACEDLAARALVGELAVEPLRIDGEPDPRYVSVTVARLQWGSVTSRIRDLKSRIQRINPVNNKDEYFAAFGELLSLEQHARALREQAAGGL
;
A
#
# COMPACT_ATOMS: atom_id res chain seq x y z
N MET A 1 26.02 -14.36 -27.57
CA MET A 1 25.16 -15.53 -27.27
C MET A 1 23.88 -15.03 -26.57
N TYR A 2 23.14 -14.10 -27.19
CA TYR A 2 22.03 -13.35 -26.57
C TYR A 2 20.68 -13.58 -27.30
N ALA A 3 20.53 -14.69 -28.01
CA ALA A 3 19.36 -14.94 -28.87
C ALA A 3 18.31 -15.86 -28.25
N GLU A 4 18.59 -16.51 -27.10
CA GLU A 4 17.68 -17.48 -26.50
C GLU A 4 17.08 -16.92 -25.21
N GLY A 5 15.94 -16.25 -25.33
CA GLY A 5 15.22 -15.74 -24.16
C GLY A 5 14.13 -14.71 -24.41
N VAL A 6 13.72 -14.47 -25.66
CA VAL A 6 12.59 -13.57 -25.98
C VAL A 6 11.66 -14.28 -26.96
N ALA A 7 11.06 -15.37 -26.50
CA ALA A 7 9.94 -15.98 -27.21
C ALA A 7 8.65 -15.44 -26.60
N ASP A 8 7.86 -14.81 -27.47
CA ASP A 8 6.45 -14.43 -27.33
C ASP A 8 6.12 -12.97 -26.94
N MET A 9 6.25 -12.05 -27.90
CA MET A 9 5.64 -10.71 -27.89
C MET A 9 5.35 -10.27 -29.33
N ALA A 10 4.11 -9.85 -29.62
CA ALA A 10 3.70 -9.34 -30.93
C ALA A 10 4.45 -8.05 -31.34
N GLY A 11 5.06 -8.04 -32.53
CA GLY A 11 5.77 -6.87 -33.09
C GLY A 11 7.30 -6.89 -33.00
N ARG A 12 7.92 -8.04 -33.26
CA ARG A 12 9.39 -8.18 -33.33
C ARG A 12 9.94 -7.50 -34.59
N ILE A 13 10.96 -6.63 -34.48
CA ILE A 13 11.71 -6.10 -35.62
C ILE A 13 12.39 -7.28 -36.33
N ARG A 14 12.41 -7.30 -37.67
CA ARG A 14 13.11 -8.36 -38.43
C ARG A 14 14.58 -8.39 -38.04
N ASP A 15 15.09 -9.59 -37.77
CA ASP A 15 16.48 -9.79 -37.35
C ASP A 15 17.49 -9.23 -38.38
N GLU A 16 17.13 -9.25 -39.68
CA GLU A 16 17.88 -8.61 -40.78
C GLU A 16 18.05 -7.09 -40.58
N ASP A 17 16.99 -6.40 -40.18
CA ASP A 17 17.01 -4.95 -40.02
C ASP A 17 17.77 -4.57 -38.73
N ILE A 18 17.66 -5.38 -37.68
CA ILE A 18 18.49 -5.26 -36.46
C ILE A 18 19.97 -5.39 -36.83
N ALA A 19 20.33 -6.39 -37.64
CA ALA A 19 21.70 -6.58 -38.10
C ALA A 19 22.19 -5.39 -38.94
N LEU A 20 21.36 -4.88 -39.85
CA LEU A 20 21.68 -3.72 -40.68
C LEU A 20 21.89 -2.44 -39.84
N VAL A 21 21.06 -2.23 -38.81
CA VAL A 21 21.23 -1.12 -37.85
C VAL A 21 22.57 -1.25 -37.11
N ARG A 22 22.90 -2.45 -36.64
CA ARG A 22 24.19 -2.72 -35.96
C ARG A 22 25.39 -2.46 -36.86
N GLU A 23 25.29 -2.80 -38.13
CA GLU A 23 26.35 -2.60 -39.11
C GLU A 23 26.55 -1.12 -39.45
N ARG A 24 25.46 -0.36 -39.66
CA ARG A 24 25.54 1.06 -40.07
C ARG A 24 25.73 2.03 -38.91
N SER A 25 25.58 1.58 -37.68
CA SER A 25 25.77 2.43 -36.50
C SER A 25 27.23 2.46 -36.09
N SER A 26 27.91 3.56 -36.42
CA SER A 26 29.27 3.83 -35.95
C SER A 26 29.28 4.06 -34.44
N ILE A 27 29.91 3.14 -33.70
CA ILE A 27 29.99 3.25 -32.24
C ILE A 27 30.76 4.48 -31.78
N ALA A 28 31.77 4.90 -32.55
CA ALA A 28 32.57 6.06 -32.23
C ALA A 28 31.71 7.34 -32.29
N ASP A 29 30.85 7.44 -33.31
CA ASP A 29 29.97 8.60 -33.50
C ASP A 29 28.87 8.65 -32.45
N VAL A 30 28.25 7.50 -32.15
CA VAL A 30 27.21 7.37 -31.12
C VAL A 30 27.75 7.76 -29.75
N ILE A 31 28.95 7.29 -29.39
CA ILE A 31 29.54 7.57 -28.07
C ILE A 31 30.06 9.01 -27.98
N SER A 32 30.61 9.56 -29.07
CA SER A 32 31.19 10.91 -29.07
C SER A 32 30.19 12.04 -28.80
N GLU A 33 28.89 11.75 -28.88
CA GLU A 33 27.83 12.69 -28.50
C GLU A 33 27.75 12.92 -26.99
N THR A 34 28.10 11.91 -26.21
CA THR A 34 27.96 11.92 -24.75
C THR A 34 29.31 11.95 -24.04
N VAL A 35 30.36 11.40 -24.67
CA VAL A 35 31.69 11.24 -24.07
C VAL A 35 32.76 11.88 -24.94
N THR A 36 33.58 12.75 -24.36
CA THR A 36 34.76 13.27 -25.06
C THR A 36 35.82 12.17 -25.19
N LEU A 37 35.99 11.65 -26.40
CA LEU A 37 36.95 10.60 -26.72
C LEU A 37 38.30 11.18 -27.20
N LYS A 38 39.40 10.55 -26.77
CA LYS A 38 40.77 10.85 -27.20
C LYS A 38 41.42 9.59 -27.78
N SER A 39 42.41 9.74 -28.65
CA SER A 39 43.14 8.59 -29.19
C SER A 39 43.84 7.78 -28.08
N ALA A 40 43.66 6.46 -28.10
CA ALA A 40 44.30 5.51 -27.20
C ALA A 40 45.46 4.74 -27.85
N GLY A 41 45.75 5.02 -29.14
CA GLY A 41 46.69 4.25 -29.95
C GLY A 41 46.05 3.02 -30.61
N GLY A 42 46.66 2.52 -31.69
CA GLY A 42 46.18 1.33 -32.41
C GLY A 42 44.79 1.46 -33.06
N GLY A 43 44.34 2.69 -33.32
CA GLY A 43 43.01 2.98 -33.86
C GLY A 43 41.87 2.97 -32.83
N ASN A 44 42.15 2.71 -31.55
CA ASN A 44 41.17 2.78 -30.47
C ASN A 44 41.06 4.20 -29.91
N LEU A 45 39.92 4.48 -29.28
CA LEU A 45 39.62 5.71 -28.58
C LEU A 45 39.40 5.43 -27.08
N LYS A 46 39.66 6.42 -26.23
CA LYS A 46 39.42 6.35 -24.79
C LYS A 46 38.81 7.62 -24.22
N GLY A 47 38.00 7.50 -23.18
CA GLY A 47 37.36 8.61 -22.48
C GLY A 47 37.13 8.30 -20.99
N LEU A 48 36.51 9.23 -20.29
CA LEU A 48 35.95 8.94 -18.96
C LEU A 48 34.64 8.19 -19.15
N CYS A 49 34.41 7.18 -18.31
CA CYS A 49 33.21 6.36 -18.37
C CYS A 49 31.96 7.18 -17.99
N PRO A 50 30.88 7.16 -18.78
CA PRO A 50 29.63 7.82 -18.42
C PRO A 50 28.82 7.06 -17.36
N PHE A 51 29.22 5.82 -17.03
CA PHE A 51 28.44 4.90 -16.18
C PHE A 51 28.95 4.80 -14.74
N HIS A 52 30.14 5.31 -14.44
CA HIS A 52 30.67 5.36 -13.08
C HIS A 52 31.65 6.52 -12.93
N ASP A 53 31.84 6.99 -11.70
CA ASP A 53 32.65 8.18 -11.43
C ASP A 53 34.15 7.81 -11.36
N GLU A 54 34.96 8.38 -12.25
CA GLU A 54 36.40 8.11 -12.34
C GLU A 54 37.20 9.35 -12.73
N LYS A 55 38.48 9.40 -12.32
CA LYS A 55 39.41 10.49 -12.66
C LYS A 55 40.38 10.15 -13.78
N SER A 56 40.60 8.85 -14.03
CA SER A 56 41.49 8.34 -15.07
C SER A 56 40.66 7.67 -16.17
N PRO A 57 40.87 7.96 -17.46
CA PRO A 57 40.11 7.33 -18.54
C PRO A 57 40.23 5.80 -18.56
N SER A 58 39.15 5.08 -18.22
CA SER A 58 39.10 3.61 -18.34
C SER A 58 38.14 3.13 -19.44
N PHE A 59 37.33 4.03 -19.99
CA PHE A 59 36.38 3.75 -21.05
C PHE A 59 37.08 3.67 -22.41
N ASN A 60 37.12 2.49 -23.02
CA ASN A 60 37.75 2.26 -24.31
C ASN A 60 36.70 1.95 -25.38
N VAL A 61 36.89 2.52 -26.57
CA VAL A 61 36.06 2.31 -27.75
C VAL A 61 36.94 1.81 -28.88
N SER A 62 36.53 0.74 -29.53
CA SER A 62 37.20 0.19 -30.71
C SER A 62 36.33 0.41 -31.95
N PRO A 63 36.57 1.47 -32.74
CA PRO A 63 35.82 1.73 -33.97
C PRO A 63 35.89 0.56 -34.96
N ALA A 64 37.07 -0.06 -35.11
CA ALA A 64 37.29 -1.18 -36.03
C ALA A 64 36.47 -2.44 -35.67
N ARG A 65 36.21 -2.67 -34.37
CA ARG A 65 35.41 -3.81 -33.90
C ARG A 65 33.96 -3.42 -33.62
N ASN A 66 33.62 -2.14 -33.76
CA ASN A 66 32.33 -1.55 -33.40
C ASN A 66 31.84 -1.92 -31.99
N VAL A 67 32.75 -1.94 -31.01
CA VAL A 67 32.45 -2.26 -29.59
C VAL A 67 33.12 -1.29 -28.62
N TRP A 68 32.58 -1.20 -27.41
CA TRP A 68 33.14 -0.45 -26.28
C TRP A 68 33.27 -1.35 -25.05
N TYR A 69 34.22 -1.01 -24.18
CA TYR A 69 34.42 -1.67 -22.90
C TYR A 69 35.04 -0.70 -21.91
N CYS A 70 34.53 -0.70 -20.68
CA CYS A 70 35.05 0.08 -19.59
C CYS A 70 35.85 -0.80 -18.63
N PHE A 71 37.15 -0.55 -18.51
CA PHE A 71 38.01 -1.32 -17.60
C PHE A 71 37.81 -0.98 -16.11
N GLY A 72 37.14 0.14 -15.79
CA GLY A 72 36.77 0.50 -14.41
C GLY A 72 35.57 -0.29 -13.87
N CYS A 73 34.41 -0.18 -14.52
CA CYS A 73 33.17 -0.82 -14.06
C CYS A 73 32.84 -2.17 -14.74
N GLY A 74 33.60 -2.60 -15.73
CA GLY A 74 33.39 -3.87 -16.45
C GLY A 74 32.26 -3.87 -17.47
N ALA A 75 31.53 -2.76 -17.64
CA ALA A 75 30.47 -2.62 -18.63
C ALA A 75 31.05 -2.61 -20.06
N GLY A 76 30.31 -3.17 -21.02
CA GLY A 76 30.72 -3.21 -22.41
C GLY A 76 29.61 -3.67 -23.34
N GLY A 77 29.75 -3.35 -24.63
CA GLY A 77 28.78 -3.73 -25.64
C GLY A 77 29.00 -3.03 -26.98
N ASP A 78 27.95 -3.02 -27.79
CA ASP A 78 27.87 -2.30 -29.06
C ASP A 78 27.13 -0.96 -28.90
N ALA A 79 26.86 -0.28 -30.02
CA ALA A 79 26.15 1.00 -30.05
C ALA A 79 24.72 0.93 -29.50
N ILE A 80 24.01 -0.19 -29.69
CA ILE A 80 22.66 -0.38 -29.12
C ILE A 80 22.78 -0.48 -27.60
N LYS A 81 23.69 -1.33 -27.11
CA LYS A 81 23.91 -1.50 -25.67
C LYS A 81 24.37 -0.20 -25.00
N PHE A 82 25.18 0.60 -25.68
CA PHE A 82 25.57 1.93 -25.19
C PHE A 82 24.36 2.84 -24.99
N LEU A 83 23.45 2.94 -25.97
CA LEU A 83 22.26 3.79 -25.85
C LEU A 83 21.28 3.28 -24.79
N MET A 84 21.12 1.96 -24.67
CA MET A 84 20.33 1.37 -23.60
C MET A 84 20.86 1.80 -22.23
N ASP A 85 22.18 1.77 -22.03
CA ASP A 85 22.80 2.03 -20.74
C ASP A 85 22.96 3.56 -20.47
N ALA A 86 23.21 4.36 -21.51
CA ALA A 86 23.44 5.81 -21.38
C ALA A 86 22.17 6.65 -21.38
N GLU A 87 21.14 6.21 -22.11
CA GLU A 87 19.88 6.92 -22.25
C GLU A 87 18.70 6.19 -21.58
N HIS A 88 18.92 5.02 -20.98
CA HIS A 88 17.90 4.15 -20.37
C HIS A 88 16.77 3.75 -21.34
N LEU A 89 17.10 3.60 -22.62
CA LEU A 89 16.18 3.16 -23.67
C LEU A 89 16.00 1.64 -23.66
N SER A 90 14.83 1.15 -24.05
CA SER A 90 14.66 -0.28 -24.34
C SER A 90 15.44 -0.69 -25.59
N PHE A 91 15.58 -2.01 -25.80
CA PHE A 91 16.25 -2.53 -26.99
C PHE A 91 15.58 -2.04 -28.29
N VAL A 92 14.24 -2.09 -28.36
CA VAL A 92 13.48 -1.63 -29.54
C VAL A 92 13.68 -0.13 -29.76
N GLU A 93 13.54 0.69 -28.72
CA GLU A 93 13.74 2.15 -28.81
C GLU A 93 15.18 2.51 -29.24
N SER A 94 16.16 1.74 -28.77
CA SER A 94 17.57 1.92 -29.14
C SER A 94 17.83 1.55 -30.61
N VAL A 95 17.20 0.47 -31.10
CA VAL A 95 17.28 0.07 -32.51
C VAL A 95 16.56 1.10 -33.39
N GLU A 96 15.38 1.58 -33.00
CA GLU A 96 14.64 2.63 -33.73
C GLU A 96 15.44 3.92 -33.83
N ARG A 97 16.00 4.41 -32.72
CA ARG A 97 16.81 5.64 -32.69
C ARG A 97 18.05 5.55 -33.58
N LEU A 98 18.72 4.41 -33.59
CA LEU A 98 19.86 4.17 -34.48
C LEU A 98 19.43 4.00 -35.94
N ALA A 99 18.28 3.38 -36.19
CA ALA A 99 17.73 3.24 -37.54
C ALA A 99 17.40 4.61 -38.14
N ASP A 100 16.77 5.51 -37.39
CA ASP A 100 16.49 6.88 -37.83
C ASP A 100 17.76 7.64 -38.17
N ARG A 101 18.79 7.53 -37.32
CA ARG A 101 20.10 8.14 -37.55
C ARG A 101 20.78 7.61 -38.81
N ALA A 102 20.66 6.31 -39.07
CA ALA A 102 21.25 5.65 -40.22
C ALA A 102 20.35 5.69 -41.48
N GLY A 103 19.18 6.31 -41.41
CA GLY A 103 18.20 6.35 -42.51
C GLY A 103 17.65 4.97 -42.90
N ILE A 104 17.57 4.03 -41.94
CA ILE A 104 17.08 2.66 -42.16
C ILE A 104 15.59 2.59 -41.82
N GLN A 105 14.78 2.06 -42.74
CA GLN A 105 13.38 1.75 -42.48
C GLN A 105 13.25 0.35 -41.88
N LEU A 106 12.73 0.26 -40.65
CA LEU A 106 12.56 -1.01 -39.93
C LEU A 106 11.27 -1.73 -40.33
N ARG A 107 11.36 -3.04 -40.55
CA ARG A 107 10.23 -3.92 -40.84
C ARG A 107 9.95 -4.80 -39.63
N TYR A 108 8.67 -5.05 -39.36
CA TYR A 108 8.20 -5.83 -38.21
C TYR A 108 7.60 -7.16 -38.67
N VAL A 109 7.75 -8.22 -37.86
CA VAL A 109 7.08 -9.51 -38.05
C VAL A 109 5.69 -9.43 -37.40
N GLU A 110 4.64 -9.54 -38.21
CA GLU A 110 3.27 -9.63 -37.74
C GLU A 110 3.01 -11.03 -37.16
N GLY A 111 2.47 -11.08 -35.94
CA GLY A 111 1.89 -12.30 -35.40
C GLY A 111 0.47 -12.45 -35.94
N ASP A 112 0.16 -13.61 -36.51
CA ASP A 112 -1.19 -14.01 -36.90
C ASP A 112 -2.09 -14.07 -35.66
N SER A 113 -2.74 -12.96 -35.30
CA SER A 113 -4.05 -12.89 -34.63
C SER A 113 -4.43 -11.45 -34.30
N ALA A 114 -5.63 -11.08 -34.78
CA ALA A 114 -6.40 -9.87 -34.48
C ALA A 114 -6.00 -8.56 -35.20
N ALA A 115 -6.86 -8.19 -36.16
CA ALA A 115 -7.20 -6.87 -36.70
C ALA A 115 -6.11 -5.78 -36.72
N PRO A 116 -5.84 -5.14 -37.88
CA PRO A 116 -4.81 -4.12 -38.00
C PRO A 116 -5.14 -2.92 -37.10
N ARG A 117 -4.51 -2.87 -35.92
CA ARG A 117 -4.37 -1.63 -35.15
C ARG A 117 -3.30 -0.82 -35.86
N PRO A 118 -3.62 0.35 -36.44
CA PRO A 118 -2.60 1.21 -37.03
C PRO A 118 -1.65 1.65 -35.92
N ARG A 119 -0.43 1.10 -35.91
CA ARG A 119 0.69 1.70 -35.18
C ARG A 119 0.99 3.05 -35.84
N PRO A 120 1.17 4.14 -35.07
CA PRO A 120 1.57 5.42 -35.62
C PRO A 120 2.84 5.26 -36.46
N GLN A 121 2.80 5.71 -37.71
CA GLN A 121 4.02 5.88 -38.53
C GLN A 121 4.96 6.82 -37.77
N HIS A 122 6.28 6.58 -37.78
CA HIS A 122 7.27 7.34 -37.00
C HIS A 122 7.12 8.88 -37.12
N GLY A 123 6.75 9.39 -38.30
CA GLY A 123 6.43 10.81 -38.51
C GLY A 123 5.24 11.34 -37.68
N GLN A 124 4.25 10.50 -37.38
CA GLN A 124 3.10 10.89 -36.55
C GLN A 124 3.52 11.15 -35.09
N ARG A 125 4.32 10.26 -34.46
CA ARG A 125 4.80 10.50 -33.07
C ARG A 125 5.56 11.82 -33.00
N GLN A 126 6.50 12.05 -33.92
CA GLN A 126 7.32 13.25 -33.96
C GLN A 126 6.46 14.52 -34.12
N ARG A 127 5.45 14.49 -34.98
CA ARG A 127 4.50 15.60 -35.17
C ARG A 127 3.67 15.89 -33.91
N LEU A 128 3.20 14.85 -33.22
CA LEU A 128 2.45 15.01 -31.97
C LEU A 128 3.32 15.59 -30.85
N VAL A 129 4.57 15.13 -30.70
CA VAL A 129 5.53 15.68 -29.73
C VAL A 129 5.87 17.14 -30.07
N ALA A 130 6.10 17.46 -31.35
CA ALA A 130 6.35 18.83 -31.78
C ALA A 130 5.17 19.76 -31.49
N ALA A 131 3.92 19.30 -31.67
CA ALA A 131 2.72 20.07 -31.33
C ALA A 131 2.63 20.35 -29.82
N HIS A 132 2.99 19.38 -28.98
CA HIS A 132 3.03 19.55 -27.52
C HIS A 132 4.14 20.52 -27.09
N ALA A 133 5.32 20.46 -27.71
CA ALA A 133 6.40 21.41 -27.45
C ALA A 133 5.97 22.85 -27.78
N ALA A 134 5.38 23.06 -28.96
CA ALA A 134 4.82 24.37 -29.34
C ALA A 134 3.70 24.84 -28.39
N ALA A 135 2.86 23.91 -27.91
CA ALA A 135 1.82 24.23 -26.93
C ALA A 135 2.41 24.64 -25.57
N VAL A 136 3.54 24.05 -25.14
CA VAL A 136 4.25 24.48 -23.92
C VAL A 136 4.73 25.92 -24.05
N ASP A 137 5.37 26.27 -25.16
CA ASP A 137 5.87 27.63 -25.38
C ASP A 137 4.74 28.64 -25.39
N PHE A 138 3.63 28.30 -26.05
CA PHE A 138 2.41 29.07 -26.02
C PHE A 138 1.88 29.28 -24.59
N TYR A 139 1.65 28.21 -23.83
CA TYR A 139 1.09 28.32 -22.48
C TYR A 139 2.02 29.03 -21.50
N ARG A 140 3.34 28.87 -21.64
CA ARG A 140 4.34 29.62 -20.86
C ARG A 140 4.25 31.11 -21.15
N ALA A 141 4.18 31.50 -22.42
CA ALA A 141 4.00 32.91 -22.81
C ALA A 141 2.67 33.48 -22.27
N GLN A 142 1.60 32.68 -22.23
CA GLN A 142 0.32 33.12 -21.67
C GLN A 142 0.39 33.36 -20.15
N LEU A 143 1.29 32.69 -19.41
CA LEU A 143 1.42 32.85 -17.96
C LEU A 143 1.88 34.24 -17.54
N THR A 144 2.51 35.02 -18.43
CA THR A 144 2.95 36.40 -18.15
C THR A 144 1.87 37.44 -18.45
N THR A 145 0.76 37.06 -19.08
CA THR A 145 -0.33 37.99 -19.43
C THR A 145 -1.13 38.44 -18.20
N ALA A 146 -1.91 39.52 -18.36
CA ALA A 146 -2.79 40.01 -17.29
C ALA A 146 -3.82 38.96 -16.85
N GLY A 147 -4.40 38.20 -17.81
CA GLY A 147 -5.40 37.18 -17.55
C GLY A 147 -4.90 36.00 -16.70
N ALA A 148 -3.58 35.77 -16.67
CA ALA A 148 -2.96 34.71 -15.89
C ALA A 148 -2.69 35.08 -14.41
N ARG A 149 -3.14 36.25 -13.94
CA ARG A 149 -2.96 36.68 -12.54
C ARG A 149 -3.42 35.61 -11.52
N PRO A 150 -4.61 34.99 -11.64
CA PRO A 150 -5.04 33.94 -10.71
C PRO A 150 -4.11 32.73 -10.68
N ALA A 151 -3.50 32.36 -11.82
CA ALA A 151 -2.55 31.27 -11.91
C ALA A 151 -1.25 31.57 -11.15
N ARG A 152 -0.71 32.78 -11.32
CA ARG A 152 0.49 33.23 -10.60
C ARG A 152 0.24 33.37 -9.10
N GLU A 153 -0.91 33.90 -8.70
CA GLU A 153 -1.30 33.98 -7.29
C GLU A 153 -1.46 32.59 -6.67
N PHE A 154 -2.04 31.62 -7.40
CA PHE A 154 -2.14 30.24 -6.93
C PHE A 154 -0.75 29.63 -6.67
N LEU A 155 0.17 29.75 -7.63
CA LEU A 155 1.55 29.26 -7.48
C LEU A 155 2.26 29.92 -6.30
N ALA A 156 2.16 31.25 -6.17
CA ALA A 156 2.77 32.01 -5.08
C ALA A 156 2.21 31.59 -3.71
N ARG A 157 0.89 31.44 -3.58
CA ARG A 157 0.25 30.93 -2.34
C ARG A 157 0.71 29.52 -1.99
N ARG A 158 1.08 28.72 -3.00
CA ARG A 158 1.65 27.38 -2.84
C ARG A 158 3.18 27.37 -2.67
N GLY A 159 3.81 28.54 -2.53
CA GLY A 159 5.25 28.65 -2.26
C GLY A 159 6.12 28.41 -3.49
N PHE A 160 5.57 28.57 -4.70
CA PHE A 160 6.29 28.46 -5.95
C PHE A 160 6.52 29.84 -6.54
N ASP A 161 7.80 30.22 -6.63
CA ASP A 161 8.22 31.46 -7.26
C ASP A 161 8.26 31.32 -8.79
N ARG A 162 8.70 32.40 -9.46
CA ARG A 162 8.84 32.42 -10.91
C ARG A 162 9.85 31.37 -11.41
N ALA A 163 10.96 31.19 -10.71
CA ALA A 163 12.00 30.24 -11.13
C ALA A 163 11.48 28.79 -11.06
N ALA A 164 10.71 28.45 -10.02
CA ALA A 164 10.02 27.18 -9.92
C ALA A 164 9.01 27.01 -11.07
N ALA A 165 8.15 28.02 -11.33
CA ALA A 165 7.19 27.95 -12.43
C ALA A 165 7.88 27.72 -13.78
N GLU A 166 9.00 28.40 -14.05
CA GLU A 166 9.78 28.23 -15.29
C GLU A 166 10.42 26.83 -15.38
N ARG A 167 11.04 26.35 -14.28
CA ARG A 167 11.67 25.02 -14.18
C ARG A 167 10.71 23.89 -14.52
N TYR A 168 9.50 23.92 -13.95
CA TYR A 168 8.47 22.90 -14.21
C TYR A 168 7.64 23.17 -15.45
N GLY A 169 7.92 24.27 -16.14
CA GLY A 169 7.24 24.68 -17.35
C GLY A 169 5.77 25.00 -17.17
N CYS A 170 5.40 25.48 -15.99
CA CYS A 170 4.03 25.93 -15.72
C CYS A 170 3.60 26.96 -16.76
N GLY A 171 2.34 26.87 -17.17
CA GLY A 171 1.73 27.75 -18.16
C GLY A 171 0.29 28.11 -17.81
N PHE A 172 -0.36 28.91 -18.65
CA PHE A 172 -1.75 29.28 -18.48
C PHE A 172 -2.55 29.08 -19.76
N ALA A 173 -3.67 28.35 -19.68
CA ALA A 173 -4.64 28.28 -20.76
C ALA A 173 -5.59 29.48 -20.67
N PRO A 174 -5.59 30.40 -21.64
CA PRO A 174 -6.39 31.63 -21.57
C PRO A 174 -7.89 31.36 -21.68
N ASP A 175 -8.69 32.38 -21.40
CA ASP A 175 -10.15 32.34 -21.57
C ASP A 175 -10.53 32.63 -23.03
N ALA A 176 -10.20 31.69 -23.90
CA ALA A 176 -10.53 31.74 -25.31
C ALA A 176 -10.86 30.33 -25.79
N TRP A 177 -11.70 30.23 -26.83
CA TRP A 177 -12.17 28.95 -27.31
C TRP A 177 -11.21 28.25 -28.27
N ASP A 178 -10.33 28.97 -28.98
CA ASP A 178 -9.54 28.39 -30.08
C ASP A 178 -8.16 29.04 -30.25
N LEU A 179 -7.63 29.68 -29.21
CA LEU A 179 -6.43 30.50 -29.31
C LEU A 179 -5.17 29.64 -29.49
N LEU A 180 -5.05 28.54 -28.72
CA LEU A 180 -3.99 27.55 -28.96
C LEU A 180 -4.17 26.92 -30.34
N THR A 181 -5.39 26.50 -30.66
CA THR A 181 -5.71 25.84 -31.92
C THR A 181 -5.28 26.69 -33.11
N LYS A 182 -5.65 27.98 -33.14
CA LYS A 182 -5.22 28.92 -34.19
C LYS A 182 -3.70 29.07 -34.24
N HIS A 183 -3.05 29.21 -33.08
CA HIS A 183 -1.60 29.33 -32.99
C HIS A 183 -0.89 28.11 -33.60
N LEU A 184 -1.32 26.89 -33.26
CA LEU A 184 -0.73 25.66 -33.79
C LEU A 184 -1.07 25.45 -35.28
N ARG A 185 -2.27 25.81 -35.72
CA ARG A 185 -2.64 25.77 -37.16
C ARG A 185 -1.75 26.70 -37.98
N GLN A 186 -1.40 27.88 -37.47
CA GLN A 186 -0.46 28.81 -38.12
C GLN A 186 0.97 28.24 -38.22
N GLN A 187 1.35 27.36 -37.29
CA GLN A 187 2.62 26.63 -37.34
C GLN A 187 2.56 25.36 -38.21
N GLY A 188 1.46 25.15 -38.94
CA GLY A 188 1.34 24.07 -39.91
C GLY A 188 0.89 22.72 -39.33
N PHE A 189 0.37 22.67 -38.10
CA PHE A 189 -0.25 21.46 -37.56
C PHE A 189 -1.63 21.19 -38.18
N SER A 190 -1.93 19.94 -38.51
CA SER A 190 -3.17 19.52 -39.17
C SER A 190 -4.33 19.46 -38.17
N HIS A 191 -5.57 19.45 -38.66
CA HIS A 191 -6.75 19.26 -37.80
C HIS A 191 -6.66 17.95 -37.00
N ASP A 192 -6.36 16.86 -37.71
CA ASP A 192 -6.30 15.52 -37.14
C ASP A 192 -5.15 15.35 -36.15
N GLU A 193 -4.01 16.00 -36.40
CA GLU A 193 -2.88 16.00 -35.47
C GLU A 193 -3.26 16.65 -34.14
N LEU A 194 -3.95 17.79 -34.15
CA LEU A 194 -4.35 18.48 -32.92
C LEU A 194 -5.40 17.72 -32.10
N VAL A 195 -6.33 17.05 -32.78
CA VAL A 195 -7.32 16.17 -32.13
C VAL A 195 -6.65 14.92 -31.59
N THR A 196 -5.79 14.27 -32.37
CA THR A 196 -5.05 13.06 -31.96
C THR A 196 -4.08 13.33 -30.82
N ALA A 197 -3.47 14.52 -30.80
CA ALA A 197 -2.63 15.00 -29.71
C ALA A 197 -3.43 15.30 -28.42
N GLY A 198 -4.76 15.38 -28.49
CA GLY A 198 -5.60 15.76 -27.36
C GLY A 198 -5.47 17.23 -26.96
N LEU A 199 -4.90 18.08 -27.83
CA LEU A 199 -4.73 19.53 -27.62
C LEU A 199 -6.00 20.32 -28.00
N SER A 200 -6.71 19.82 -29.01
CA SER A 200 -7.98 20.39 -29.48
C SER A 200 -9.08 19.33 -29.53
N ARG A 201 -10.33 19.76 -29.57
CA ARG A 201 -11.49 18.90 -29.81
C ARG A 201 -12.45 19.55 -30.81
N PRO A 202 -13.18 18.78 -31.61
CA PRO A 202 -14.25 19.33 -32.44
C PRO A 202 -15.39 19.84 -31.55
N SER A 203 -15.90 21.02 -31.89
CA SER A 203 -17.16 21.56 -31.38
C SER A 203 -18.36 20.93 -32.12
N ARG A 204 -19.59 21.26 -31.69
CA ARG A 204 -20.81 20.78 -32.37
C ARG A 204 -20.91 21.21 -33.84
N SER A 205 -20.31 22.34 -34.21
CA SER A 205 -20.25 22.86 -35.58
C SER A 205 -19.08 22.29 -36.40
N GLY A 206 -18.27 21.38 -35.84
CA GLY A 206 -17.09 20.81 -36.50
C GLY A 206 -15.83 21.69 -36.45
N THR A 207 -15.93 22.94 -36.01
CA THR A 207 -14.77 23.81 -35.76
C THR A 207 -13.98 23.31 -34.54
N LEU A 208 -12.65 23.38 -34.59
CA LEU A 208 -11.80 23.00 -33.47
C LEU A 208 -11.83 24.06 -32.37
N ILE A 209 -11.90 23.59 -31.13
CA ILE A 209 -11.74 24.38 -29.93
C ILE A 209 -10.64 23.78 -29.04
N ASP A 210 -10.02 24.63 -28.25
CA ASP A 210 -8.98 24.28 -27.29
C ASP A 210 -9.54 23.31 -26.25
N ARG A 211 -8.75 22.29 -25.92
CA ARG A 211 -9.10 21.31 -24.89
C ARG A 211 -9.09 21.92 -23.49
N PHE A 212 -8.08 22.76 -23.23
CA PHE A 212 -7.85 23.40 -21.95
C PHE A 212 -8.17 24.89 -22.04
N ARG A 213 -8.87 25.41 -21.04
CA ARG A 213 -9.31 26.81 -20.98
C ARG A 213 -9.37 27.26 -19.53
N ARG A 214 -8.99 28.50 -19.23
CA ARG A 214 -9.04 29.12 -17.88
C ARG A 214 -8.33 28.30 -16.79
N ARG A 215 -7.21 27.65 -17.13
CA ARG A 215 -6.55 26.67 -16.25
C ARG A 215 -5.05 26.91 -16.14
N LEU A 216 -4.50 26.61 -14.96
CA LEU A 216 -3.05 26.51 -14.76
C LEU A 216 -2.58 25.18 -15.32
N MET A 217 -1.52 25.22 -16.12
CA MET A 217 -1.04 24.10 -16.93
C MET A 217 0.31 23.59 -16.40
N TRP A 218 0.47 22.26 -16.36
CA TRP A 218 1.74 21.57 -16.16
C TRP A 218 2.01 20.65 -17.35
N PRO A 219 3.13 20.79 -18.06
CA PRO A 219 3.54 19.83 -19.08
C PRO A 219 3.91 18.50 -18.44
N ILE A 220 3.44 17.40 -19.02
CA ILE A 220 3.80 16.04 -18.61
C ILE A 220 4.82 15.52 -19.62
N ARG A 221 5.97 15.09 -19.11
CA ARG A 221 7.10 14.61 -19.91
C ARG A 221 7.31 13.11 -19.74
N ASP A 222 7.76 12.46 -20.80
CA ASP A 222 8.21 11.06 -20.73
C ASP A 222 9.64 10.94 -20.18
N LEU A 223 10.19 9.72 -20.13
CA LEU A 223 11.56 9.47 -19.68
C LEU A 223 12.61 10.17 -20.54
N SER A 224 12.35 10.39 -21.83
CA SER A 224 13.24 11.10 -22.75
C SER A 224 13.22 12.61 -22.52
N GLY A 225 12.17 13.13 -21.86
CA GLY A 225 11.95 14.54 -21.60
C GLY A 225 11.01 15.20 -22.62
N ASP A 226 10.49 14.44 -23.58
CA ASP A 226 9.51 14.91 -24.57
C ASP A 226 8.19 15.24 -23.86
N VAL A 227 7.56 16.34 -24.25
CA VAL A 227 6.23 16.69 -23.73
C VAL A 227 5.20 15.85 -24.46
N ILE A 228 4.47 15.03 -23.71
CA ILE A 228 3.49 14.08 -24.25
C ILE A 228 2.06 14.38 -23.82
N GLY A 229 1.87 15.27 -22.85
CA GLY A 229 0.56 15.66 -22.37
C GLY A 229 0.62 16.83 -21.41
N PHE A 230 -0.53 17.15 -20.82
CA PHE A 230 -0.71 18.24 -19.89
C PHE A 230 -1.62 17.84 -18.73
N GLY A 231 -1.28 18.30 -17.53
CA GLY A 231 -2.18 18.40 -16.40
C GLY A 231 -2.68 19.83 -16.24
N ALA A 232 -3.98 20.03 -16.01
CA ALA A 232 -4.60 21.34 -15.97
C ALA A 232 -5.49 21.53 -14.74
N ARG A 233 -5.17 22.50 -13.88
CA ARG A 233 -5.93 22.78 -12.66
C ARG A 233 -6.95 23.90 -12.87
N LYS A 234 -8.18 23.69 -12.40
CA LYS A 234 -9.24 24.69 -12.30
C LYS A 234 -8.82 25.83 -11.37
N LEU A 235 -9.02 27.08 -11.79
CA LEU A 235 -8.66 28.28 -11.02
C LEU A 235 -9.86 29.15 -10.62
N PHE A 236 -10.98 29.02 -11.32
CA PHE A 236 -12.14 29.90 -11.17
C PHE A 236 -13.36 29.09 -10.74
N ASP A 237 -14.09 29.56 -9.74
CA ASP A 237 -15.18 28.79 -9.13
C ASP A 237 -16.34 28.51 -10.12
N ASP A 238 -16.54 29.41 -11.09
CA ASP A 238 -17.54 29.36 -12.16
C ASP A 238 -17.30 28.30 -13.25
N ASP A 239 -16.16 27.59 -13.22
CA ASP A 239 -15.88 26.49 -14.16
C ASP A 239 -16.42 25.16 -13.63
N ASP A 240 -17.53 24.64 -14.17
CA ASP A 240 -18.12 23.35 -13.75
C ASP A 240 -17.25 22.10 -14.03
N GLY A 241 -16.06 22.27 -14.62
CA GLY A 241 -15.13 21.18 -14.88
C GLY A 241 -14.42 20.64 -13.63
N PRO A 242 -13.72 19.49 -13.76
CA PRO A 242 -13.04 18.85 -12.64
C PRO A 242 -11.89 19.71 -12.09
N LYS A 243 -11.55 19.51 -10.80
CA LYS A 243 -10.42 20.18 -10.12
C LYS A 243 -9.12 20.06 -10.93
N TYR A 244 -8.85 18.85 -11.44
CA TYR A 244 -7.77 18.57 -12.38
C TYR A 244 -8.30 17.90 -13.64
N LEU A 245 -7.82 18.36 -14.80
CA LEU A 245 -8.11 17.81 -16.12
C LEU A 245 -6.79 17.45 -16.78
N ASN A 246 -6.60 16.17 -17.12
CA ASN A 246 -5.43 15.71 -17.85
C ASN A 246 -5.75 15.49 -19.32
N THR A 247 -4.72 15.51 -20.17
CA THR A 247 -4.80 15.03 -21.56
C THR A 247 -5.52 13.67 -21.58
N PRO A 248 -6.45 13.43 -22.52
CA PRO A 248 -7.04 12.10 -22.73
C PRO A 248 -5.97 11.08 -23.15
N GLU A 249 -6.32 9.80 -23.25
CA GLU A 249 -5.40 8.81 -23.83
C GLU A 249 -5.08 9.20 -25.29
N THR A 250 -3.80 9.22 -25.65
CA THR A 250 -3.30 9.50 -27.00
C THR A 250 -2.26 8.45 -27.41
N PRO A 251 -1.81 8.41 -28.67
CA PRO A 251 -0.73 7.51 -29.07
C PRO A 251 0.58 7.72 -28.30
N ILE A 252 0.81 8.92 -27.74
CA ILE A 252 2.05 9.28 -27.02
C ILE A 252 1.85 9.42 -25.51
N TYR A 253 0.61 9.38 -25.02
CA TYR A 253 0.30 9.56 -23.61
C TYR A 253 -0.68 8.50 -23.12
N LYS A 254 -0.18 7.65 -22.21
CA LYS A 254 -0.97 6.66 -21.50
C LYS A 254 -0.89 6.90 -20.00
N LYS A 255 -2.01 7.20 -19.36
CA LYS A 255 -2.02 7.58 -17.93
C LYS A 255 -1.43 6.50 -17.04
N SER A 256 -1.61 5.22 -17.39
CA SER A 256 -1.10 4.11 -16.57
C SER A 256 0.41 3.92 -16.61
N HIS A 257 1.11 4.56 -17.55
CA HIS A 257 2.56 4.39 -17.75
C HIS A 257 3.37 5.64 -17.39
N VAL A 258 2.71 6.79 -17.23
CA VAL A 258 3.38 8.09 -17.14
C VAL A 258 3.33 8.62 -15.71
N LEU A 259 4.51 8.97 -15.21
CA LEU A 259 4.70 9.59 -13.91
C LEU A 259 5.20 11.02 -14.11
N TYR A 260 4.49 11.99 -13.55
CA TYR A 260 4.91 13.39 -13.59
C TYR A 260 6.19 13.59 -12.78
N GLY A 261 7.12 14.39 -13.33
CA GLY A 261 8.42 14.69 -12.72
C GLY A 261 9.49 13.62 -12.96
N ILE A 262 9.16 12.52 -13.65
CA ILE A 262 10.10 11.42 -13.90
C ILE A 262 11.32 11.87 -14.71
N ASP A 263 11.14 12.79 -15.65
CA ASP A 263 12.21 13.36 -16.48
C ASP A 263 13.29 14.06 -15.64
N GLN A 264 12.87 14.73 -14.57
CA GLN A 264 13.76 15.41 -13.62
C GLN A 264 14.29 14.44 -12.55
N ALA A 265 13.48 13.44 -12.15
CA ALA A 265 13.81 12.52 -11.07
C ALA A 265 14.69 11.33 -11.51
N LYS A 266 14.65 10.93 -12.78
CA LYS A 266 15.25 9.66 -13.27
C LYS A 266 16.71 9.44 -12.85
N ARG A 267 17.54 10.48 -12.93
CA ARG A 267 18.97 10.40 -12.57
C ARG A 267 19.15 10.16 -11.08
N GLU A 268 18.39 10.86 -10.25
CA GLU A 268 18.45 10.72 -8.80
C GLU A 268 17.81 9.41 -8.33
N ILE A 269 16.76 8.93 -9.00
CA ILE A 269 16.17 7.61 -8.75
C ILE A 269 17.20 6.51 -9.02
N ALA A 270 17.87 6.55 -10.18
CA ALA A 270 18.90 5.57 -10.54
C ALA A 270 20.10 5.61 -9.60
N LYS A 271 20.55 6.81 -9.22
CA LYS A 271 21.67 7.01 -8.29
C LYS A 271 21.37 6.57 -6.87
N GLN A 272 20.17 6.86 -6.36
CA GLN A 272 19.81 6.59 -4.97
C GLN A 272 19.12 5.23 -4.78
N GLY A 273 18.74 4.55 -5.87
CA GLY A 273 17.91 3.34 -5.84
C GLY A 273 16.58 3.56 -5.13
N LYS A 274 16.02 4.78 -5.19
CA LYS A 274 14.88 5.21 -4.36
C LYS A 274 13.95 6.12 -5.15
N VAL A 275 12.65 5.89 -5.04
CA VAL A 275 11.60 6.75 -5.60
C VAL A 275 10.57 7.11 -4.54
N VAL A 276 10.11 8.36 -4.56
CA VAL A 276 9.03 8.85 -3.68
C VAL A 276 7.79 9.11 -4.54
N VAL A 277 6.70 8.41 -4.28
CA VAL A 277 5.44 8.55 -5.00
C VAL A 277 4.52 9.46 -4.20
N VAL A 278 4.19 10.61 -4.76
CA VAL A 278 3.31 11.64 -4.18
C VAL A 278 2.01 11.77 -4.98
N GLU A 279 1.01 12.49 -4.46
CA GLU A 279 -0.33 12.54 -5.07
C GLU A 279 -0.44 13.45 -6.29
N GLY A 280 0.21 14.63 -6.27
CA GLY A 280 -0.04 15.67 -7.24
C GLY A 280 1.21 16.39 -7.76
N TYR A 281 0.97 17.22 -8.79
CA TYR A 281 2.01 18.02 -9.44
C TYR A 281 2.71 18.98 -8.47
N THR A 282 1.95 19.61 -7.58
CA THR A 282 2.48 20.53 -6.57
C THR A 282 3.34 19.81 -5.55
N ASP A 283 3.04 18.57 -5.21
CA ASP A 283 3.79 17.79 -4.23
C ASP A 283 5.15 17.38 -4.80
N VAL A 284 5.20 17.04 -6.10
CA VAL A 284 6.47 16.78 -6.79
C VAL A 284 7.35 18.03 -6.76
N MET A 285 6.78 19.19 -7.10
CA MET A 285 7.50 20.47 -7.05
C MET A 285 7.99 20.80 -5.63
N ALA A 286 7.14 20.61 -4.63
CA ALA A 286 7.47 20.87 -3.23
C ALA A 286 8.57 19.93 -2.73
N CYS A 287 8.47 18.63 -2.98
CA CYS A 287 9.48 17.63 -2.66
C CYS A 287 10.83 17.97 -3.28
N HIS A 288 10.87 18.24 -4.59
CA HIS A 288 12.12 18.56 -5.29
C HIS A 288 12.78 19.82 -4.73
N LEU A 289 12.01 20.90 -4.53
CA LEU A 289 12.52 22.13 -3.93
C LEU A 289 12.97 21.93 -2.48
N ALA A 290 12.30 21.04 -1.74
CA ALA A 290 12.70 20.63 -0.41
C ALA A 290 13.90 19.67 -0.40
N GLY A 291 14.49 19.29 -1.55
CA GLY A 291 15.66 18.39 -1.60
C GLY A 291 15.32 16.90 -1.58
N VAL A 292 14.10 16.53 -1.96
CA VAL A 292 13.67 15.15 -2.26
C VAL A 292 13.49 15.02 -3.79
N PRO A 293 14.58 14.96 -4.57
CA PRO A 293 14.52 15.04 -6.03
C PRO A 293 13.99 13.76 -6.71
N THR A 294 13.80 12.69 -5.94
CA THR A 294 13.28 11.40 -6.40
C THR A 294 11.75 11.34 -6.43
N ALA A 295 11.07 12.46 -6.17
CA ALA A 295 9.61 12.51 -6.09
C ALA A 295 8.96 12.49 -7.48
N VAL A 296 7.89 11.71 -7.62
CA VAL A 296 7.07 11.56 -8.84
C VAL A 296 5.60 11.41 -8.48
N ALA A 297 4.69 11.77 -9.37
CA ALA A 297 3.24 11.63 -9.14
C ALA A 297 2.53 10.92 -10.29
N THR A 298 1.43 10.23 -10.01
CA THR A 298 0.56 9.69 -11.05
C THR A 298 -0.26 10.79 -11.70
N CYS A 299 -0.66 10.60 -12.96
CA CYS A 299 -1.41 11.60 -13.70
C CYS A 299 -2.94 11.37 -13.60
N GLY A 300 -3.48 11.46 -12.39
CA GLY A 300 -4.92 11.33 -12.13
C GLY A 300 -5.44 9.89 -12.26
N THR A 301 -4.60 8.92 -11.94
CA THR A 301 -4.91 7.48 -11.88
C THR A 301 -4.31 6.88 -10.62
N ALA A 302 -4.83 5.73 -10.18
CA ALA A 302 -4.17 4.97 -9.13
C ALA A 302 -2.77 4.53 -9.60
N PHE A 303 -1.81 4.56 -8.68
CA PHE A 303 -0.51 3.95 -8.90
C PHE A 303 -0.71 2.43 -9.08
N GLY A 304 0.04 1.81 -10.00
CA GLY A 304 -0.23 0.44 -10.42
C GLY A 304 0.92 -0.17 -11.21
N ALA A 305 0.74 -1.41 -11.67
CA ALA A 305 1.80 -2.25 -12.23
C ALA A 305 2.57 -1.66 -13.41
N ASP A 306 1.88 -0.95 -14.30
CA ASP A 306 2.52 -0.34 -15.48
C ASP A 306 3.50 0.77 -15.07
N HIS A 307 3.16 1.58 -14.05
CA HIS A 307 4.07 2.57 -13.46
C HIS A 307 5.28 1.91 -12.81
N ILE A 308 5.08 0.75 -12.15
CA ILE A 308 6.18 -0.03 -11.58
C ILE A 308 7.10 -0.50 -12.69
N GLY A 309 6.55 -0.98 -13.82
CA GLY A 309 7.34 -1.38 -14.98
C GLY A 309 8.25 -0.25 -15.49
N ALA A 310 7.74 0.98 -15.53
CA ALA A 310 8.52 2.16 -15.89
C ALA A 310 9.62 2.49 -14.86
N LEU A 311 9.31 2.42 -13.57
CA LEU A 311 10.27 2.70 -12.48
C LEU A 311 11.31 1.60 -12.29
N ARG A 312 10.94 0.34 -12.55
CA ARG A 312 11.80 -0.83 -12.34
C ARG A 312 13.09 -0.72 -13.15
N ARG A 313 13.03 -0.17 -14.37
CA ARG A 313 14.23 0.07 -15.20
C ARG A 313 15.21 1.00 -14.50
N LEU A 314 14.71 2.06 -13.85
CA LEU A 314 15.53 3.03 -13.13
C LEU A 314 16.05 2.49 -11.78
N LEU A 315 15.28 1.62 -11.13
CA LEU A 315 15.62 1.07 -9.81
C LEU A 315 16.58 -0.13 -9.86
N LEU A 316 16.84 -0.71 -11.03
CA LEU A 316 17.64 -1.95 -11.20
C LEU A 316 19.09 -1.71 -11.67
N ASP A 317 19.48 -0.47 -11.99
CA ASP A 317 20.85 -0.13 -12.43
C ASP A 317 21.86 -0.03 -11.27
N THR A 318 21.49 -0.46 -10.06
CA THR A 318 22.37 -0.49 -8.89
C THR A 318 22.56 -1.94 -8.43
N ASP A 319 23.81 -2.36 -8.19
CA ASP A 319 24.18 -3.64 -7.54
C ASP A 319 23.59 -3.80 -6.11
N ALA A 320 22.79 -2.83 -5.66
CA ALA A 320 22.08 -2.84 -4.40
C ALA A 320 20.79 -3.66 -4.53
N VAL A 321 20.79 -4.79 -3.83
CA VAL A 321 19.63 -5.49 -3.27
C VAL A 321 18.39 -4.55 -3.12
N ALA A 322 17.44 -4.68 -4.04
CA ALA A 322 16.06 -4.17 -4.01
C ALA A 322 15.88 -2.65 -3.76
N GLY A 323 15.74 -1.87 -4.83
CA GLY A 323 15.37 -0.44 -4.77
C GLY A 323 14.13 -0.14 -3.92
N GLU A 324 14.08 1.06 -3.35
CA GLU A 324 13.04 1.50 -2.41
C GLU A 324 11.96 2.32 -3.09
N VAL A 325 10.70 2.01 -2.80
CA VAL A 325 9.54 2.79 -3.25
C VAL A 325 8.78 3.28 -2.04
N ILE A 326 8.69 4.61 -1.92
CA ILE A 326 8.14 5.28 -0.74
C ILE A 326 6.87 6.00 -1.18
N PHE A 327 5.73 5.58 -0.66
CA PHE A 327 4.47 6.28 -0.91
C PHE A 327 4.26 7.37 0.14
N THR A 328 3.95 8.58 -0.30
CA THR A 328 3.43 9.64 0.57
C THR A 328 1.99 9.90 0.17
N PHE A 329 1.08 9.66 1.09
CA PHE A 329 -0.34 9.95 0.90
C PHE A 329 -0.80 10.97 1.94
N ASP A 330 -1.87 11.67 1.62
CA ASP A 330 -2.68 12.36 2.63
C ASP A 330 -3.14 11.28 3.60
N GLY A 331 -2.88 11.40 4.90
CA GLY A 331 -3.20 10.32 5.85
C GLY A 331 -4.71 10.19 6.14
N ASP A 332 -5.56 10.68 5.23
CA ASP A 332 -6.99 10.50 5.25
C ASP A 332 -7.39 9.07 4.85
N ALA A 333 -8.69 8.77 4.92
CA ALA A 333 -9.20 7.44 4.60
C ALA A 333 -8.96 7.04 3.12
N ALA A 334 -8.80 8.00 2.21
CA ALA A 334 -8.56 7.75 0.79
C ALA A 334 -7.08 7.37 0.54
N GLY A 335 -6.14 8.09 1.14
CA GLY A 335 -4.71 7.78 1.10
C GLY A 335 -4.38 6.45 1.78
N GLN A 336 -5.02 6.14 2.90
CA GLN A 336 -4.92 4.83 3.55
C GLN A 336 -5.43 3.68 2.65
N LYS A 337 -6.53 3.90 1.93
CA LYS A 337 -7.07 2.92 0.98
C LYS A 337 -6.16 2.76 -0.25
N ALA A 338 -5.51 3.85 -0.68
CA ALA A 338 -4.51 3.82 -1.74
C ALA A 338 -3.26 3.02 -1.31
N ALA A 339 -2.80 3.18 -0.08
CA ALA A 339 -1.72 2.40 0.50
C ALA A 339 -2.03 0.90 0.58
N LEU A 340 -3.25 0.52 1.00
CA LEU A 340 -3.68 -0.88 1.01
C LEU A 340 -3.76 -1.47 -0.41
N ARG A 341 -4.23 -0.69 -1.39
CA ARG A 341 -4.19 -1.10 -2.80
C ARG A 341 -2.75 -1.27 -3.30
N ALA A 342 -1.87 -0.34 -2.95
CA ALA A 342 -0.45 -0.46 -3.26
C ALA A 342 0.17 -1.71 -2.61
N PHE A 343 -0.31 -2.12 -1.42
CA PHE A 343 0.08 -3.39 -0.79
C PHE A 343 -0.47 -4.63 -1.52
N GLU A 344 -1.70 -4.57 -2.04
CA GLU A 344 -2.22 -5.67 -2.88
C GLU A 344 -1.42 -5.81 -4.18
N ASP A 345 -1.03 -4.68 -4.77
CA ASP A 345 -0.18 -4.61 -5.95
C ASP A 345 1.33 -4.81 -5.64
N ASP A 346 1.73 -4.79 -4.36
CA ASP A 346 3.09 -5.07 -3.85
C ASP A 346 3.58 -6.45 -4.30
N GLN A 347 2.65 -7.36 -4.59
CA GLN A 347 2.96 -8.63 -5.23
C GLN A 347 3.58 -8.51 -6.63
N ARG A 348 3.69 -7.33 -7.22
CA ARG A 348 4.42 -7.09 -8.48
C ARG A 348 5.73 -6.34 -8.28
N PHE A 349 5.98 -5.83 -7.07
CA PHE A 349 7.25 -5.22 -6.72
C PHE A 349 8.34 -6.29 -6.54
N VAL A 350 9.54 -5.93 -7.00
CA VAL A 350 10.82 -6.62 -6.70
C VAL A 350 11.66 -5.76 -5.74
N GLY A 351 11.09 -4.65 -5.26
CA GLY A 351 11.72 -3.66 -4.39
C GLY A 351 11.11 -3.62 -2.98
N ARG A 352 11.73 -2.84 -2.09
CA ARG A 352 11.22 -2.59 -0.73
C ARG A 352 10.20 -1.47 -0.76
N THR A 353 8.98 -1.73 -0.32
CA THR A 353 7.91 -0.73 -0.27
C THR A 353 7.74 -0.14 1.13
N PHE A 354 7.60 1.17 1.16
CA PHE A 354 7.45 1.97 2.37
C PHE A 354 6.31 2.97 2.21
N ILE A 355 5.82 3.46 3.33
CA ILE A 355 4.89 4.55 3.41
C ILE A 355 5.41 5.63 4.36
N ALA A 356 5.17 6.89 4.02
CA ALA A 356 5.46 8.04 4.85
C ALA A 356 4.19 8.88 4.97
N VAL A 357 3.64 8.95 6.18
CA VAL A 357 2.41 9.70 6.49
C VAL A 357 2.77 10.87 7.41
N SER A 358 2.33 12.07 7.06
CA SER A 358 2.51 13.25 7.89
C SER A 358 1.61 13.15 9.14
N PRO A 359 2.11 13.45 10.36
CA PRO A 359 1.31 13.38 11.59
C PRO A 359 0.03 14.24 11.55
N ASP A 360 0.05 15.34 10.81
CA ASP A 360 -1.08 16.27 10.67
C ASP A 360 -1.87 16.05 9.37
N ASN A 361 -1.70 14.90 8.70
CA ASN A 361 -2.32 14.59 7.40
C ASN A 361 -2.04 15.62 6.29
N MET A 362 -0.96 16.38 6.39
CA MET A 362 -0.57 17.34 5.36
C MET A 362 0.11 16.63 4.17
N ASP A 363 -0.31 17.00 2.95
CA ASP A 363 0.41 16.66 1.73
C ASP A 363 1.83 17.28 1.73
N PRO A 364 2.79 16.80 0.92
CA PRO A 364 4.15 17.37 0.91
C PRO A 364 4.20 18.87 0.61
N CYS A 365 3.27 19.42 -0.17
CA CYS A 365 3.19 20.85 -0.48
C CYS A 365 2.76 21.67 0.74
N ASP A 366 1.68 21.28 1.39
CA ASP A 366 1.11 21.88 2.59
C ASP A 366 2.06 21.74 3.77
N LEU A 367 2.71 20.57 3.92
CA LEU A 367 3.74 20.35 4.94
C LEU A 367 4.93 21.30 4.76
N ARG A 368 5.39 21.49 3.51
CA ARG A 368 6.47 22.42 3.20
C ARG A 368 6.08 23.86 3.52
N LEU A 369 4.85 24.26 3.20
CA LEU A 369 4.34 25.60 3.50
C LEU A 369 4.23 25.86 4.99
N ALA A 370 3.75 24.88 5.76
CA ALA A 370 3.54 25.02 7.19
C ALA A 370 4.83 24.89 8.01
N LYS A 371 5.76 24.01 7.61
CA LYS A 371 6.90 23.58 8.44
C LYS A 371 8.27 23.64 7.75
N GLY A 372 8.32 24.05 6.49
CA GLY A 372 9.56 24.24 5.72
C GLY A 372 10.14 22.95 5.12
N ASP A 373 11.24 23.11 4.39
CA ASP A 373 11.86 22.05 3.59
C ASP A 373 12.34 20.84 4.41
N LEU A 374 12.86 21.08 5.63
CA LEU A 374 13.33 20.01 6.50
C LEU A 374 12.21 19.05 6.90
N ALA A 375 10.99 19.56 7.10
CA ALA A 375 9.85 18.72 7.47
C ALA A 375 9.50 17.70 6.38
N VAL A 376 9.63 18.07 5.10
CA VAL A 376 9.40 17.15 3.98
C VAL A 376 10.49 16.09 3.89
N ARG A 377 11.76 16.46 4.14
CA ARG A 377 12.86 15.49 4.21
C ARG A 377 12.66 14.50 5.36
N ASP A 378 12.29 15.01 6.53
CA ASP A 378 12.04 14.20 7.73
C ASP A 378 10.85 13.25 7.53
N LEU A 379 9.79 13.70 6.86
CA LEU A 379 8.66 12.84 6.49
C LEU A 379 9.14 11.60 5.72
N VAL A 380 9.93 11.80 4.66
CA VAL A 380 10.45 10.71 3.83
C VAL A 380 11.48 9.86 4.59
N ALA A 381 12.28 10.47 5.46
CA ALA A 381 13.26 9.76 6.27
C ALA A 381 12.60 8.81 7.29
N ARG A 382 11.48 9.21 7.89
CA ARG A 382 10.70 8.46 8.89
C ARG A 382 9.74 7.43 8.30
N ARG A 383 9.86 7.13 7.00
CA ARG A 383 9.06 6.10 6.33
C ARG A 383 9.05 4.79 7.11
N GLU A 384 7.89 4.14 7.14
CA GLU A 384 7.72 2.81 7.73
C GLU A 384 7.44 1.77 6.65
N PRO A 385 7.74 0.47 6.90
CA PRO A 385 7.39 -0.59 5.96
C PRO A 385 5.89 -0.61 5.67
N LEU A 386 5.52 -0.76 4.39
CA LEU A 386 4.11 -0.75 3.98
C LEU A 386 3.30 -1.87 4.65
N VAL A 387 3.93 -3.02 4.89
CA VAL A 387 3.35 -4.16 5.61
C VAL A 387 2.95 -3.78 7.04
N ASP A 388 3.84 -3.09 7.76
CA ASP A 388 3.61 -2.69 9.16
C ASP A 388 2.41 -1.75 9.26
N PHE A 389 2.34 -0.78 8.35
CA PHE A 389 1.21 0.13 8.24
C PHE A 389 -0.10 -0.62 7.92
N ALA A 390 -0.08 -1.53 6.95
CA ALA A 390 -1.26 -2.29 6.55
C ALA A 390 -1.79 -3.19 7.69
N LEU A 391 -0.88 -3.85 8.43
CA LEU A 391 -1.24 -4.65 9.61
C LEU A 391 -1.86 -3.77 10.69
N ARG A 392 -1.20 -2.67 11.07
CA ARG A 392 -1.70 -1.74 12.09
C ARG A 392 -3.09 -1.22 11.75
N HIS A 393 -3.31 -0.86 10.49
CA HIS A 393 -4.60 -0.35 10.02
C HIS A 393 -5.73 -1.40 10.07
N VAL A 394 -5.43 -2.67 9.77
CA VAL A 394 -6.42 -3.74 9.90
C VAL A 394 -6.73 -4.01 11.37
N ILE A 395 -5.70 -4.08 12.21
CA ILE A 395 -5.80 -4.39 13.64
C ILE A 395 -6.61 -3.31 14.38
N ASN A 396 -6.35 -2.02 14.11
CA ASN A 396 -7.01 -0.89 14.77
C ASN A 396 -8.53 -0.78 14.55
N ARG A 397 -9.12 -1.63 13.71
CA ARG A 397 -10.57 -1.69 13.48
C ARG A 397 -11.31 -2.58 14.48
N TYR A 398 -10.57 -3.30 15.32
CA TYR A 398 -11.10 -4.28 16.25
C TYR A 398 -10.70 -3.92 17.68
N ASP A 399 -11.59 -4.24 18.62
CA ASP A 399 -11.30 -4.10 20.04
C ASP A 399 -10.46 -5.30 20.52
N LEU A 400 -9.16 -5.09 20.71
CA LEU A 400 -8.21 -6.13 21.11
C LEU A 400 -8.31 -6.51 22.59
N ASP A 401 -9.10 -5.81 23.39
CA ASP A 401 -9.34 -6.20 24.79
C ASP A 401 -10.35 -7.34 24.87
N THR A 402 -11.17 -7.53 23.83
CA THR A 402 -12.09 -8.67 23.70
C THR A 402 -11.45 -9.89 23.01
N VAL A 403 -11.88 -11.09 23.40
CA VAL A 403 -11.46 -12.34 22.72
C VAL A 403 -11.88 -12.33 21.25
N ASP A 404 -13.13 -11.97 20.96
CA ASP A 404 -13.67 -11.94 19.60
C ASP A 404 -12.94 -10.93 18.70
N GLY A 405 -12.63 -9.74 19.24
CA GLY A 405 -11.88 -8.73 18.50
C GLY A 405 -10.46 -9.17 18.17
N ARG A 406 -9.74 -9.84 19.09
CA ARG A 406 -8.42 -10.44 18.78
C ARG A 406 -8.50 -11.51 17.71
N VAL A 407 -9.50 -12.40 17.78
CA VAL A 407 -9.67 -13.49 16.81
C VAL A 407 -10.03 -12.94 15.43
N GLU A 408 -10.95 -11.98 15.33
CA GLU A 408 -11.32 -11.39 14.04
C GLU A 408 -10.18 -10.53 13.46
N ALA A 409 -9.47 -9.76 14.28
CA ALA A 409 -8.27 -9.04 13.86
C ALA A 409 -7.20 -10.01 13.30
N MET A 410 -6.95 -11.13 13.97
CA MET A 410 -6.05 -12.18 13.49
C MET A 410 -6.50 -12.73 12.14
N ARG A 411 -7.77 -13.10 11.99
CA ARG A 411 -8.33 -13.67 10.75
C ARG A 411 -8.18 -12.70 9.57
N ARG A 412 -8.27 -11.39 9.83
CA ARG A 412 -8.18 -10.34 8.81
C ARG A 412 -6.75 -9.93 8.48
N ALA A 413 -5.85 -9.96 9.46
CA ALA A 413 -4.45 -9.60 9.29
C ALA A 413 -3.59 -10.76 8.74
N ALA A 414 -3.91 -12.01 9.10
CA ALA A 414 -3.16 -13.20 8.67
C ALA A 414 -3.00 -13.32 7.13
N PRO A 415 -4.02 -13.03 6.30
CA PRO A 415 -3.86 -12.99 4.85
C PRO A 415 -2.82 -11.99 4.34
N LEU A 416 -2.59 -10.87 5.03
CA LEU A 416 -1.57 -9.89 4.63
C LEU A 416 -0.15 -10.47 4.81
N VAL A 417 0.10 -11.14 5.94
CA VAL A 417 1.39 -11.82 6.21
C VAL A 417 1.58 -13.00 5.25
N ALA A 418 0.53 -13.76 4.97
CA ALA A 418 0.58 -14.91 4.05
C ALA A 418 0.98 -14.51 2.62
N LYS A 419 0.60 -13.30 2.19
CA LYS A 419 0.88 -12.74 0.86
C LYS A 419 2.33 -12.27 0.68
N LEU A 420 3.12 -12.12 1.74
CA LEU A 420 4.52 -11.67 1.64
C LEU A 420 5.32 -12.66 0.78
N LYS A 421 5.97 -12.19 -0.29
CA LYS A 421 6.79 -13.06 -1.15
C LYS A 421 8.02 -13.61 -0.44
N ASP A 422 8.64 -12.76 0.38
CA ASP A 422 9.82 -13.09 1.13
C ASP A 422 9.47 -14.07 2.26
N ARG A 423 9.77 -15.34 2.02
CA ARG A 423 9.46 -16.43 2.95
C ARG A 423 10.26 -16.34 4.24
N GLU A 424 11.43 -15.69 4.22
CA GLU A 424 12.29 -15.51 5.38
C GLU A 424 11.74 -14.45 6.33
N LYS A 425 11.05 -13.42 5.80
CA LYS A 425 10.38 -12.41 6.62
C LYS A 425 9.09 -12.89 7.28
N ARG A 426 8.43 -13.92 6.73
CA ARG A 426 7.12 -14.37 7.24
C ARG A 426 7.13 -14.77 8.72
N PRO A 427 8.08 -15.59 9.23
CA PRO A 427 8.12 -15.93 10.66
C PRO A 427 8.26 -14.71 11.57
N GLU A 428 9.05 -13.72 11.15
CA GLU A 428 9.23 -12.46 11.90
C GLU A 428 7.93 -11.64 11.95
N TYR A 429 7.23 -11.52 10.82
CA TYR A 429 5.92 -10.86 10.79
C TYR A 429 4.83 -11.64 11.53
N VAL A 430 4.89 -12.97 11.58
CA VAL A 430 4.01 -13.79 12.44
C VAL A 430 4.26 -13.46 13.90
N ARG A 431 5.53 -13.41 14.34
CA ARG A 431 5.89 -13.06 15.72
C ARG A 431 5.44 -11.65 16.07
N LYS A 432 5.66 -10.69 15.16
CA LYS A 432 5.21 -9.30 15.32
C LYS A 432 3.68 -9.22 15.44
N LEU A 433 2.94 -9.87 14.52
CA LEU A 433 1.48 -9.88 14.53
C LEU A 433 0.93 -10.51 15.81
N ALA A 434 1.55 -11.58 16.31
CA ALA A 434 1.19 -12.20 17.58
C ALA A 434 1.38 -11.22 18.76
N GLY A 435 2.50 -10.49 18.77
CA GLY A 435 2.75 -9.42 19.76
C GLY A 435 1.73 -8.27 19.67
N ASP A 436 1.45 -7.76 18.47
CA ASP A 436 0.48 -6.68 18.24
C ASP A 436 -0.94 -7.09 18.71
N LEU A 437 -1.32 -8.36 18.51
CA LEU A 437 -2.61 -8.91 18.94
C LEU A 437 -2.64 -9.33 20.42
N GLY A 438 -1.47 -9.47 21.08
CA GLY A 438 -1.34 -10.07 22.40
C GLY A 438 -1.78 -11.55 22.43
N MET A 439 -1.45 -12.30 21.39
CA MET A 439 -1.76 -13.73 21.22
C MET A 439 -0.49 -14.58 21.21
N GLU A 440 -0.63 -15.87 21.49
CA GLU A 440 0.46 -16.82 21.28
C GLU A 440 0.82 -16.95 19.79
N ILE A 441 2.10 -17.25 19.51
CA ILE A 441 2.63 -17.33 18.14
C ILE A 441 1.95 -18.47 17.36
N GLU A 442 1.71 -19.62 17.98
CA GLU A 442 1.24 -20.83 17.30
C GLU A 442 -0.16 -20.65 16.66
N PRO A 443 -1.20 -20.11 17.34
CA PRO A 443 -2.47 -19.78 16.71
C PRO A 443 -2.35 -18.84 15.50
N VAL A 444 -1.52 -17.80 15.62
CA VAL A 444 -1.31 -16.82 14.55
C VAL A 444 -0.59 -17.45 13.36
N GLN A 445 0.44 -18.27 13.63
CA GLN A 445 1.17 -19.03 12.61
C GLN A 445 0.22 -19.96 11.85
N ARG A 446 -0.66 -20.67 12.57
CA ARG A 446 -1.67 -21.56 11.97
C ARG A 446 -2.64 -20.79 11.06
N ALA A 447 -3.11 -19.63 11.51
CA ALA A 447 -3.98 -18.76 10.72
C ALA A 447 -3.29 -18.26 9.43
N VAL A 448 -2.01 -17.88 9.52
CA VAL A 448 -1.22 -17.44 8.35
C VAL A 448 -0.98 -18.58 7.36
N LEU A 449 -0.67 -19.79 7.85
CA LEU A 449 -0.50 -20.97 6.99
C LEU A 449 -1.82 -21.37 6.31
N ALA A 450 -2.94 -21.32 7.01
CA ALA A 450 -4.27 -21.56 6.45
C ALA A 450 -4.66 -20.51 5.40
N ALA A 451 -4.32 -19.25 5.61
CA ALA A 451 -4.54 -18.20 4.62
C ALA A 451 -3.66 -18.41 3.37
N ALA A 452 -2.40 -18.84 3.53
CA ALA A 452 -1.51 -19.12 2.43
C ALA A 452 -2.00 -20.28 1.54
N SER A 453 -2.52 -21.36 2.14
CA SER A 453 -3.10 -22.48 1.40
C SER A 453 -4.42 -22.11 0.70
N ALA A 454 -5.25 -21.27 1.31
CA ALA A 454 -6.46 -20.75 0.69
C ALA A 454 -6.16 -19.88 -0.55
N THR A 455 -5.07 -19.11 -0.56
CA THR A 455 -4.62 -18.37 -1.76
C THR A 455 -4.04 -19.28 -2.84
N ALA A 456 -3.36 -20.37 -2.49
CA ALA A 456 -2.84 -21.34 -3.46
C ALA A 456 -3.95 -22.20 -4.09
N GLY A 457 -5.06 -22.41 -3.37
CA GLY A 457 -6.25 -23.12 -3.86
C GLY A 457 -7.20 -22.27 -4.71
N ARG A 458 -6.94 -20.98 -4.96
CA ARG A 458 -7.83 -20.11 -5.75
C ARG A 458 -7.76 -20.31 -7.27
N ASP A 459 -6.77 -21.04 -7.78
CA ASP A 459 -6.74 -21.50 -9.18
C ASP A 459 -7.47 -22.84 -9.39
N ALA A 460 -8.03 -23.43 -8.33
CA ALA A 460 -8.88 -24.62 -8.43
C ALA A 460 -10.04 -24.47 -7.43
N ALA A 461 -11.18 -23.97 -7.92
CA ALA A 461 -12.38 -23.84 -7.11
C ALA A 461 -12.77 -25.17 -6.43
N PRO A 462 -13.09 -25.18 -5.13
CA PRO A 462 -13.94 -26.21 -4.57
C PRO A 462 -15.28 -25.64 -4.11
N ALA A 463 -16.33 -26.43 -4.36
CA ALA A 463 -17.70 -26.22 -3.93
C ALA A 463 -17.83 -26.16 -2.38
N PRO A 464 -18.90 -25.54 -1.84
CA PRO A 464 -19.07 -25.38 -0.40
C PRO A 464 -19.42 -26.74 0.23
N ARG A 465 -18.60 -27.19 1.18
CA ARG A 465 -18.99 -28.26 2.12
C ARG A 465 -19.62 -27.61 3.35
N PRO A 466 -20.74 -28.17 3.87
CA PRO A 466 -21.33 -27.70 5.11
C PRO A 466 -20.39 -28.01 6.28
N ALA A 467 -20.36 -27.12 7.26
CA ALA A 467 -19.62 -27.31 8.51
C ALA A 467 -20.14 -28.57 9.23
N PRO A 468 -19.27 -29.44 9.74
CA PRO A 468 -19.69 -30.43 10.71
C PRO A 468 -20.03 -29.70 12.02
N ALA A 469 -21.24 -29.94 12.54
CA ALA A 469 -21.55 -29.67 13.93
C ALA A 469 -20.56 -30.44 14.80
N GLU A 470 -19.83 -29.73 15.66
CA GLU A 470 -18.96 -30.38 16.65
C GLU A 470 -19.82 -31.15 17.66
N PRO A 471 -19.43 -32.37 18.04
CA PRO A 471 -20.08 -33.09 19.12
C PRO A 471 -19.79 -32.38 20.45
N VAL A 472 -20.85 -32.13 21.22
CA VAL A 472 -20.78 -31.60 22.59
C VAL A 472 -20.04 -32.62 23.47
N ILE A 473 -18.75 -32.40 23.66
CA ILE A 473 -17.98 -32.99 24.76
C ILE A 473 -18.09 -31.99 25.91
N ASP A 474 -18.70 -32.42 27.02
CA ASP A 474 -18.86 -31.64 28.26
C ASP A 474 -17.56 -30.90 28.62
N ASN A 475 -17.55 -29.57 28.46
CA ASN A 475 -16.42 -28.73 28.85
C ASN A 475 -16.32 -28.73 30.40
N PRO A 476 -15.17 -29.06 31.01
CA PRO A 476 -14.99 -29.02 32.47
C PRO A 476 -15.39 -27.69 33.13
N HIS A 477 -15.27 -26.56 32.42
CA HIS A 477 -15.75 -25.27 32.90
C HIS A 477 -17.28 -25.20 32.97
N SER A 478 -17.96 -25.69 31.94
CA SER A 478 -19.43 -25.74 31.88
C SER A 478 -19.98 -26.62 33.00
N MET A 479 -19.30 -27.73 33.30
CA MET A 479 -19.65 -28.61 34.42
C MET A 479 -19.63 -27.87 35.77
N VAL A 480 -18.58 -27.08 36.05
CA VAL A 480 -18.45 -26.31 37.31
C VAL A 480 -19.51 -25.21 37.39
N GLU A 481 -19.76 -24.50 36.29
CA GLU A 481 -20.80 -23.47 36.22
C GLU A 481 -22.19 -24.05 36.50
N ARG A 482 -22.53 -25.17 35.85
CA ARG A 482 -23.79 -25.88 36.10
C ARG A 482 -23.89 -26.37 37.54
N GLU A 483 -22.82 -26.94 38.08
CA GLU A 483 -22.80 -27.44 39.46
C GLU A 483 -23.07 -26.31 40.47
N ALA A 484 -22.49 -25.13 40.28
CA ALA A 484 -22.76 -23.96 41.12
C ALA A 484 -24.23 -23.50 41.03
N LEU A 485 -24.80 -23.47 39.82
CA LEU A 485 -26.21 -23.11 39.62
C LEU A 485 -27.17 -24.14 40.24
N LYS A 486 -26.84 -25.45 40.15
CA LYS A 486 -27.62 -26.50 40.82
C LYS A 486 -27.65 -26.29 42.32
N LEU A 487 -26.51 -25.98 42.95
CA LEU A 487 -26.44 -25.70 44.38
C LEU A 487 -27.32 -24.50 44.78
N ALA A 488 -27.37 -23.43 43.99
CA ALA A 488 -28.22 -22.28 44.26
C ALA A 488 -29.72 -22.56 44.09
N LEU A 489 -30.09 -23.47 43.19
CA LEU A 489 -31.48 -23.81 42.89
C LEU A 489 -32.03 -24.89 43.83
N GLN A 490 -31.24 -25.93 44.09
CA GLN A 490 -31.64 -27.11 44.86
C GLN A 490 -31.39 -26.91 46.36
N GLU A 491 -30.27 -26.28 46.73
CA GLU A 491 -29.82 -26.12 48.13
C GLU A 491 -29.54 -24.65 48.50
N PRO A 492 -30.49 -23.71 48.28
CA PRO A 492 -30.26 -22.28 48.45
C PRO A 492 -29.86 -21.89 49.88
N VAL A 493 -30.40 -22.57 50.90
CA VAL A 493 -30.06 -22.31 52.31
C VAL A 493 -28.59 -22.63 52.60
N LEU A 494 -28.05 -23.68 51.98
CA LEU A 494 -26.65 -24.09 52.13
C LEU A 494 -25.72 -23.24 51.29
N ALA A 495 -26.10 -22.97 50.03
CA ALA A 495 -25.26 -22.29 49.05
C ALA A 495 -25.28 -20.76 49.18
N GLY A 496 -26.38 -20.19 49.69
CA GLY A 496 -26.72 -18.78 49.59
C GLY A 496 -25.60 -17.79 49.90
N PRO A 497 -25.01 -17.79 51.11
CA PRO A 497 -23.99 -16.83 51.48
C PRO A 497 -22.73 -16.86 50.59
N MET A 498 -22.38 -18.03 50.05
CA MET A 498 -21.19 -18.19 49.21
C MET A 498 -21.49 -17.96 47.73
N PHE A 499 -22.65 -18.43 47.27
CA PHE A 499 -23.09 -18.30 45.89
C PHE A 499 -23.46 -16.85 45.54
N ASP A 500 -24.11 -16.14 46.47
CA ASP A 500 -24.54 -14.76 46.22
C ASP A 500 -23.36 -13.79 46.09
N ALA A 501 -22.18 -14.16 46.59
CA ALA A 501 -20.93 -13.42 46.41
C ALA A 501 -20.29 -13.60 45.02
N VAL A 502 -20.77 -14.54 44.20
CA VAL A 502 -20.32 -14.75 42.82
C VAL A 502 -21.11 -13.84 41.89
N GLU A 503 -20.42 -13.14 40.99
CA GLU A 503 -21.07 -12.26 40.02
C GLU A 503 -21.47 -13.02 38.74
N ALA A 504 -22.44 -12.49 38.00
CA ALA A 504 -22.80 -13.05 36.69
C ALA A 504 -21.61 -13.00 35.69
N SER A 505 -20.68 -12.06 35.88
CA SER A 505 -19.45 -11.91 35.10
C SER A 505 -18.46 -13.07 35.29
N ASP A 506 -18.62 -13.89 36.34
CA ASP A 506 -17.78 -15.06 36.59
C ASP A 506 -18.17 -16.29 35.75
N TYR A 507 -19.32 -16.25 35.08
CA TYR A 507 -19.81 -17.29 34.19
C TYR A 507 -19.41 -17.00 32.75
N ARG A 508 -18.81 -17.99 32.07
CA ARG A 508 -18.41 -17.87 30.65
C ARG A 508 -19.56 -18.20 29.72
N HIS A 509 -20.44 -19.12 30.11
CA HIS A 509 -21.57 -19.48 29.28
C HIS A 509 -22.69 -18.43 29.44
N PRO A 510 -23.15 -17.78 28.35
CA PRO A 510 -24.09 -16.65 28.44
C PRO A 510 -25.43 -17.05 29.08
N VAL A 511 -25.90 -18.28 28.82
CA VAL A 511 -27.14 -18.79 29.43
C VAL A 511 -26.94 -19.04 30.94
N HIS A 512 -25.75 -19.46 31.38
CA HIS A 512 -25.49 -19.66 32.81
C HIS A 512 -25.41 -18.33 33.56
N ALA A 513 -24.76 -17.33 32.96
CA ALA A 513 -24.75 -15.96 33.47
C ALA A 513 -26.17 -15.39 33.61
N ALA A 514 -27.04 -15.65 32.62
CA ALA A 514 -28.44 -15.24 32.67
C ALA A 514 -29.21 -15.93 33.81
N VAL A 515 -28.99 -17.23 34.05
CA VAL A 515 -29.58 -17.93 35.21
C VAL A 515 -29.07 -17.34 36.53
N ARG A 516 -27.76 -17.07 36.67
CA ARG A 516 -27.20 -16.43 37.86
C ARG A 516 -27.82 -15.06 38.13
N ALA A 517 -28.02 -14.26 37.09
CA ALA A 517 -28.66 -12.96 37.17
C ALA A 517 -30.14 -13.08 37.60
N ALA A 518 -30.87 -14.07 37.07
CA ALA A 518 -32.24 -14.36 37.48
C ALA A 518 -32.34 -14.78 38.96
N VAL A 519 -31.38 -15.57 39.47
CA VAL A 519 -31.28 -15.90 40.90
C VAL A 519 -31.10 -14.64 41.75
N ALA A 520 -30.26 -13.69 41.32
CA ALA A 520 -30.11 -12.40 42.02
C ALA A 520 -31.40 -11.56 41.98
N ALA A 521 -32.06 -11.49 40.82
CA ALA A 521 -33.32 -10.75 40.64
C ALA A 521 -34.49 -11.33 41.44
N ALA A 522 -34.49 -12.65 41.68
CA ALA A 522 -35.46 -13.33 42.54
C ALA A 522 -35.21 -13.12 44.05
N GLY A 523 -34.16 -12.36 44.43
CA GLY A 523 -33.84 -12.04 45.83
C GLY A 523 -32.55 -12.67 46.35
N GLY A 524 -31.81 -13.42 45.52
CA GLY A 524 -30.60 -14.14 45.92
C GLY A 524 -30.89 -15.47 46.62
N ALA A 525 -29.94 -16.41 46.54
CA ALA A 525 -30.12 -17.75 47.10
C ALA A 525 -30.19 -17.72 48.64
N ALA A 526 -29.50 -16.78 49.30
CA ALA A 526 -29.52 -16.67 50.76
C ALA A 526 -30.89 -16.32 51.37
N THR A 527 -31.81 -15.79 50.57
CA THR A 527 -33.17 -15.44 51.03
C THR A 527 -34.20 -16.53 50.77
N ALA A 528 -33.81 -17.62 50.09
CA ALA A 528 -34.72 -18.67 49.64
C ALA A 528 -34.80 -19.84 50.63
N ALA A 529 -36.02 -20.37 50.82
CA ALA A 529 -36.27 -21.60 51.57
C ALA A 529 -36.18 -22.88 50.70
N GLY A 530 -35.92 -22.74 49.39
CA GLY A 530 -35.90 -23.84 48.41
C GLY A 530 -37.28 -24.27 47.92
N GLY A 531 -37.31 -25.34 47.11
CA GLY A 531 -38.54 -25.96 46.60
C GLY A 531 -39.20 -25.23 45.41
N ALA A 532 -40.39 -25.70 45.01
CA ALA A 532 -41.04 -25.29 43.75
C ALA A 532 -41.28 -23.78 43.63
N VAL A 533 -41.66 -23.11 44.71
CA VAL A 533 -41.93 -21.66 44.74
C VAL A 533 -40.65 -20.86 44.42
N TRP A 534 -39.50 -21.31 44.93
CA TRP A 534 -38.20 -20.69 44.63
C TRP A 534 -37.84 -20.86 43.14
N ILE A 535 -37.98 -22.08 42.63
CA ILE A 535 -37.68 -22.38 41.22
C ILE A 535 -38.58 -21.58 40.27
N GLU A 536 -39.88 -21.45 40.57
CA GLU A 536 -40.80 -20.63 39.78
C GLU A 536 -40.42 -19.14 39.83
N SER A 537 -40.06 -18.62 41.01
CA SER A 537 -39.61 -17.23 41.17
C SER A 537 -38.36 -16.93 40.33
N VAL A 538 -37.38 -17.84 40.31
CA VAL A 538 -36.17 -17.71 39.47
C VAL A 538 -36.52 -17.82 37.98
N ARG A 539 -37.43 -18.73 37.59
CA ARG A 539 -37.87 -18.88 36.20
C ARG A 539 -38.63 -17.65 35.68
N ASP A 540 -39.40 -17.00 36.53
CA ASP A 540 -40.15 -15.79 36.16
C ASP A 540 -39.25 -14.55 36.11
N ALA A 541 -38.13 -14.57 36.83
CA ALA A 541 -37.07 -13.58 36.72
C ALA A 541 -36.15 -13.75 35.49
N CYS A 542 -36.27 -14.85 34.73
CA CYS A 542 -35.52 -15.07 33.49
C CYS A 542 -36.17 -14.35 32.29
N GLU A 543 -35.49 -13.36 31.73
CA GLU A 543 -35.89 -12.74 30.45
C GLU A 543 -35.56 -13.63 29.23
N ASP A 544 -34.50 -14.45 29.34
CA ASP A 544 -34.05 -15.35 28.28
C ASP A 544 -34.80 -16.71 28.32
N LEU A 545 -35.39 -17.11 27.19
CA LEU A 545 -36.16 -18.36 27.07
C LEU A 545 -35.31 -19.63 27.27
N ALA A 546 -34.06 -19.62 26.83
CA ALA A 546 -33.13 -20.73 27.03
C ALA A 546 -32.68 -20.81 28.48
N ALA A 547 -32.46 -19.68 29.15
CA ALA A 547 -32.18 -19.63 30.59
C ALA A 547 -33.37 -20.14 31.41
N ARG A 548 -34.60 -19.74 31.04
CA ARG A 548 -35.83 -20.21 31.68
C ARG A 548 -36.03 -21.72 31.54
N ALA A 549 -35.68 -22.30 30.39
CA ALA A 549 -35.69 -23.74 30.18
C ALA A 549 -34.61 -24.43 31.04
N LEU A 550 -33.39 -23.87 31.07
CA LEU A 550 -32.26 -24.40 31.81
C LEU A 550 -32.49 -24.42 33.32
N VAL A 551 -33.17 -23.42 33.91
CA VAL A 551 -33.53 -23.45 35.35
C VAL A 551 -34.36 -24.69 35.70
N GLY A 552 -35.32 -25.05 34.84
CA GLY A 552 -36.15 -26.25 35.05
C GLY A 552 -35.34 -27.54 34.97
N GLU A 553 -34.35 -27.60 34.07
CA GLU A 553 -33.42 -28.72 33.94
C GLU A 553 -32.49 -28.84 35.16
N LEU A 554 -31.84 -27.75 35.55
CA LEU A 554 -30.92 -27.71 36.68
C LEU A 554 -31.60 -27.92 38.03
N ALA A 555 -32.90 -27.66 38.16
CA ALA A 555 -33.64 -27.91 39.40
C ALA A 555 -33.79 -29.41 39.74
N VAL A 556 -33.64 -30.29 38.74
CA VAL A 556 -33.85 -31.74 38.89
C VAL A 556 -32.62 -32.59 38.53
N GLU A 557 -31.61 -31.99 37.88
CA GLU A 557 -30.36 -32.67 37.57
C GLU A 557 -29.58 -32.99 38.86
N PRO A 558 -29.13 -34.25 39.08
CA PRO A 558 -28.43 -34.60 40.31
C PRO A 558 -27.10 -33.85 40.48
N LEU A 559 -26.76 -33.53 41.74
CA LEU A 559 -25.43 -33.03 42.10
C LEU A 559 -24.38 -34.12 41.91
N ARG A 560 -23.14 -33.72 41.64
CA ARG A 560 -21.99 -34.61 41.39
C ARG A 560 -21.24 -34.96 42.67
N ILE A 561 -22.00 -35.34 43.69
CA ILE A 561 -21.51 -35.82 44.97
C ILE A 561 -22.30 -37.06 45.39
N ASP A 562 -21.61 -38.01 46.01
CA ASP A 562 -22.26 -39.17 46.62
C ASP A 562 -22.77 -38.77 48.02
N GLY A 563 -24.09 -38.61 48.16
CA GLY A 563 -24.75 -38.23 49.43
C GLY A 563 -25.28 -36.80 49.45
N GLU A 564 -25.59 -36.29 50.64
CA GLU A 564 -26.08 -34.92 50.82
C GLU A 564 -24.91 -33.90 50.72
N PRO A 565 -25.10 -32.77 50.01
CA PRO A 565 -24.07 -31.74 49.90
C PRO A 565 -23.82 -31.08 51.26
N ASP A 566 -22.55 -30.78 51.54
CA ASP A 566 -22.11 -30.10 52.76
C ASP A 566 -21.52 -28.71 52.47
N PRO A 567 -21.26 -27.86 53.49
CA PRO A 567 -20.66 -26.54 53.27
C PRO A 567 -19.30 -26.58 52.57
N ARG A 568 -18.54 -27.68 52.71
CA ARG A 568 -17.23 -27.85 52.06
C ARG A 568 -17.40 -28.04 50.56
N TYR A 569 -18.39 -28.82 50.11
CA TYR A 569 -18.71 -29.02 48.70
C TYR A 569 -19.10 -27.71 48.01
N VAL A 570 -19.94 -26.89 48.66
CA VAL A 570 -20.29 -25.54 48.17
C VAL A 570 -19.04 -24.68 48.02
N SER A 571 -18.20 -24.63 49.07
CA SER A 571 -16.96 -23.84 49.07
C SER A 571 -16.01 -24.22 47.94
N VAL A 572 -15.80 -25.52 47.72
CA VAL A 572 -14.93 -26.01 46.63
C VAL A 572 -15.51 -25.68 45.26
N THR A 573 -16.83 -25.82 45.08
CA THR A 573 -17.50 -25.57 43.79
C THR A 573 -17.46 -24.09 43.42
N VAL A 574 -17.78 -23.20 44.36
CA VAL A 574 -17.71 -21.74 44.18
C VAL A 574 -16.26 -21.28 43.93
N ALA A 575 -15.29 -21.81 44.69
CA ALA A 575 -13.88 -21.48 44.48
C ALA A 575 -13.37 -21.90 43.09
N ARG A 576 -13.79 -23.07 42.57
CA ARG A 576 -13.45 -23.52 41.20
C ARG A 576 -14.04 -22.60 40.12
N LEU A 577 -15.27 -22.13 40.32
CA LEU A 577 -15.93 -21.20 39.40
C LEU A 577 -15.16 -19.86 39.34
N GLN A 578 -14.95 -19.24 40.50
CA GLN A 578 -14.23 -17.96 40.61
C GLN A 578 -12.78 -18.09 40.11
N TRP A 579 -12.09 -19.21 40.40
CA TRP A 579 -10.73 -19.43 39.91
C TRP A 579 -10.65 -19.42 38.38
N GLY A 580 -11.64 -20.01 37.71
CA GLY A 580 -11.76 -19.99 36.26
C GLY A 580 -11.93 -18.58 35.68
N SER A 581 -12.77 -17.75 36.31
CA SER A 581 -12.97 -16.34 35.95
C SER A 581 -11.69 -15.51 36.12
N VAL A 582 -11.08 -15.57 37.31
CA VAL A 582 -9.86 -14.82 37.65
C VAL A 582 -8.69 -15.21 36.75
N THR A 583 -8.53 -16.50 36.43
CA THR A 583 -7.47 -16.96 35.51
C THR A 583 -7.67 -16.42 34.09
N SER A 584 -8.91 -16.21 33.65
CA SER A 584 -9.18 -15.55 32.36
C SER A 584 -8.78 -14.09 32.39
N ARG A 585 -9.18 -13.36 33.45
CA ARG A 585 -8.81 -11.95 33.65
C ARG A 585 -7.29 -11.75 33.71
N ILE A 586 -6.56 -12.65 34.37
CA ILE A 586 -5.09 -12.67 34.38
C ILE A 586 -4.54 -12.78 32.95
N ARG A 587 -5.10 -13.66 32.12
CA ARG A 587 -4.66 -13.84 30.73
C ARG A 587 -4.91 -12.57 29.91
N ASP A 588 -6.09 -11.98 30.02
CA ASP A 588 -6.45 -10.76 29.30
C ASP A 588 -5.55 -9.58 29.73
N LEU A 589 -5.26 -9.48 31.04
CA LEU A 589 -4.40 -8.43 31.57
C LEU A 589 -2.93 -8.61 31.18
N LYS A 590 -2.41 -9.85 31.17
CA LYS A 590 -1.08 -10.15 30.62
C LYS A 590 -0.98 -9.78 29.14
N SER A 591 -2.02 -10.09 28.36
CA SER A 591 -2.13 -9.72 26.95
C SER A 591 -2.12 -8.19 26.76
N ARG A 592 -2.86 -7.45 27.59
CA ARG A 592 -2.86 -5.98 27.59
C ARG A 592 -1.49 -5.40 27.93
N ILE A 593 -0.83 -5.89 28.98
CA ILE A 593 0.50 -5.44 29.39
C ILE A 593 1.53 -5.62 28.26
N GLN A 594 1.45 -6.70 27.49
CA GLN A 594 2.33 -6.93 26.34
C GLN A 594 2.18 -5.89 25.22
N ARG A 595 0.97 -5.30 25.06
CA ARG A 595 0.69 -4.27 24.03
C ARG A 595 1.11 -2.86 24.47
N ILE A 596 1.23 -2.61 25.77
CA ILE A 596 1.58 -1.29 26.31
C ILE A 596 3.09 -1.07 26.14
N ASN A 597 3.48 0.02 25.48
CA ASN A 597 4.88 0.42 25.41
C ASN A 597 5.32 0.99 26.78
N PRO A 598 6.25 0.33 27.50
CA PRO A 598 6.61 0.71 28.86
C PRO A 598 7.44 2.01 28.94
N VAL A 599 7.91 2.54 27.80
CA VAL A 599 8.67 3.80 27.74
C VAL A 599 7.72 4.98 27.57
N ASN A 600 6.74 4.85 26.67
CA ASN A 600 5.82 5.94 26.31
C ASN A 600 4.61 6.00 27.26
N ASN A 601 4.16 4.87 27.80
CA ASN A 601 2.92 4.75 28.58
C ASN A 601 3.19 4.12 29.97
N LYS A 602 4.07 4.74 30.77
CA LYS A 602 4.53 4.20 32.07
C LYS A 602 3.41 3.99 33.08
N ASP A 603 2.54 4.99 33.26
CA ASP A 603 1.50 4.95 34.29
C ASP A 603 0.47 3.85 34.01
N GLU A 604 0.08 3.71 32.74
CA GLU A 604 -0.82 2.64 32.29
C GLU A 604 -0.20 1.25 32.49
N TYR A 605 1.09 1.10 32.16
CA TYR A 605 1.84 -0.14 32.36
C TYR A 605 1.87 -0.55 33.84
N PHE A 606 2.24 0.36 34.74
CA PHE A 606 2.34 0.06 36.17
C PHE A 606 0.98 -0.21 36.81
N ALA A 607 -0.08 0.50 36.39
CA ALA A 607 -1.44 0.24 36.85
C ALA A 607 -1.90 -1.18 36.46
N ALA A 608 -1.75 -1.56 35.18
CA ALA A 608 -2.10 -2.89 34.70
C ALA A 608 -1.26 -3.99 35.37
N PHE A 609 0.04 -3.75 35.59
CA PHE A 609 0.91 -4.68 36.28
C PHE A 609 0.54 -4.87 37.76
N GLY A 610 0.13 -3.80 38.44
CA GLY A 610 -0.37 -3.86 39.82
C GLY A 610 -1.64 -4.71 39.94
N GLU A 611 -2.60 -4.52 39.05
CA GLU A 611 -3.82 -5.35 38.98
C GLU A 611 -3.48 -6.82 38.72
N LEU A 612 -2.50 -7.10 37.86
CA LEU A 612 -2.06 -8.46 37.55
C LEU A 612 -1.54 -9.19 38.78
N LEU A 613 -0.72 -8.53 39.60
CA LEU A 613 -0.20 -9.11 40.84
C LEU A 613 -1.33 -9.42 41.83
N SER A 614 -2.32 -8.52 41.95
CA SER A 614 -3.49 -8.73 42.81
C SER A 614 -4.33 -9.92 42.36
N LEU A 615 -4.58 -10.05 41.05
CA LEU A 615 -5.34 -11.17 40.50
C LEU A 615 -4.59 -12.49 40.64
N GLU A 616 -3.26 -12.53 40.43
CA GLU A 616 -2.43 -13.73 40.63
C GLU A 616 -2.45 -14.21 42.10
N GLN A 617 -2.38 -13.29 43.07
CA GLN A 617 -2.54 -13.63 44.49
C GLN A 617 -3.93 -14.20 44.79
N HIS A 618 -4.97 -13.59 44.24
CA HIS A 618 -6.35 -14.07 44.41
C HIS A 618 -6.56 -15.44 43.77
N ALA A 619 -6.05 -15.66 42.56
CA ALA A 619 -6.11 -16.95 41.87
C ALA A 619 -5.41 -18.06 42.67
N ARG A 620 -4.28 -17.74 43.33
CA ARG A 620 -3.58 -18.69 44.20
C ARG A 620 -4.44 -19.10 45.40
N ALA A 621 -5.05 -18.15 46.09
CA ALA A 621 -5.93 -18.42 47.22
C ALA A 621 -7.13 -19.30 46.82
N LEU A 622 -7.79 -18.95 45.70
CA LEU A 622 -8.91 -19.75 45.16
C LEU A 622 -8.49 -21.15 44.74
N ARG A 623 -7.28 -21.30 44.17
CA ARG A 623 -6.72 -22.61 43.81
C ARG A 623 -6.46 -23.47 45.05
N GLU A 624 -5.91 -22.90 46.12
CA GLU A 624 -5.69 -23.59 47.39
C GLU A 624 -7.03 -24.05 48.02
N GLN A 625 -8.06 -23.18 47.98
CA GLN A 625 -9.42 -23.50 48.43
C GLN A 625 -10.10 -24.58 47.57
N ALA A 626 -9.92 -24.55 46.25
CA ALA A 626 -10.43 -25.54 45.30
C ALA A 626 -9.71 -26.90 45.37
N ALA A 627 -8.45 -26.91 45.84
CA ALA A 627 -7.61 -28.09 46.00
C ALA A 627 -7.78 -28.79 47.35
N GLY A 628 -8.35 -28.12 48.36
CA GLY A 628 -8.68 -28.68 49.67
C GLY A 628 -9.78 -29.75 49.68
N GLY A 629 -10.11 -30.33 48.52
CA GLY A 629 -11.02 -31.45 48.33
C GLY A 629 -10.27 -32.72 47.92
N LEU A 630 -9.54 -33.30 48.86
CA LEU A 630 -9.27 -34.74 48.96
C LEU A 630 -9.65 -35.19 50.37
#